data_AF-A0A271KPM1-F1
#
_entry.id   AF-A0A271KPM1-F1
#
_cell.length_a   1.000
_cell.length_b   1.000
_cell.length_c   1.000
_cell.angle_alpha   90.00
_cell.angle_beta   90.00
_cell.angle_gamma   90.00
#
_symmetry.space_group_name_H-M   'P 1'
#
loop_
_entity.id
_entity.type
_entity.pdbx_description
1 polymer ?
#
loop_
_entity_poly.entity_id
_entity_poly.type
_entity_poly.pdbx_seq_one_letter_code
_entity_poly.pdbx_strand_id
1 'polypeptide(L)'
;MLIAHLPSGYILGTLARKLWREAPGVMAAAMIGAVIPDIDMLYFHFVDGGRIHHHAYITHWPLFWAATGLVALAVTKRHARQYLAVVGVFFAAALLHMVLDTVVSPIMWLMPFDRHATELVAIPATYRNWVMSFVLHWTFAIELLISIWALLLGFGRSRAVVGIPENST
;
A
#
# COMPACT_ATOMS: atom_id res chain seq x y z
N MET A 1 3.44 -2.79 8.44
CA MET A 1 4.52 -1.80 8.20
C MET A 1 4.08 -0.45 8.75
N LEU A 2 4.94 0.57 8.85
CA LEU A 2 4.58 1.89 9.36
C LEU A 2 4.74 2.99 8.31
N ILE A 3 5.94 3.11 7.74
CA ILE A 3 6.28 4.19 6.80
C ILE A 3 6.36 3.72 5.36
N ALA A 4 6.49 2.42 5.11
CA ALA A 4 6.77 1.87 3.79
C ALA A 4 5.55 1.76 2.86
N HIS A 5 4.33 1.85 3.39
CA HIS A 5 3.11 1.71 2.58
C HIS A 5 2.98 2.81 1.53
N LEU A 6 3.06 4.08 1.92
CA LEU A 6 2.99 5.20 0.95
C LEU A 6 4.15 5.17 -0.07
N PRO A 7 5.42 4.97 0.32
CA PRO A 7 6.53 4.74 -0.61
C PRO A 7 6.30 3.57 -1.57
N SER A 8 5.74 2.45 -1.10
CA SER A 8 5.42 1.30 -1.96
C SER A 8 4.36 1.65 -3.01
N GLY A 9 3.33 2.43 -2.63
CA GLY A 9 2.35 2.99 -3.55
C GLY A 9 2.99 3.90 -4.60
N TYR A 10 3.95 4.73 -4.19
CA TYR A 10 4.69 5.58 -5.14
C TYR A 10 5.56 4.77 -6.11
N ILE A 11 6.23 3.71 -5.64
CA ILE A 11 6.99 2.78 -6.48
C ILE A 11 6.05 2.12 -7.49
N LEU A 12 4.96 1.52 -7.02
CA LEU A 12 3.95 0.89 -7.87
C LEU A 12 3.38 1.87 -8.89
N GLY A 13 3.02 3.08 -8.48
CA GLY A 13 2.52 4.13 -9.35
C GLY A 13 3.55 4.56 -10.40
N THR A 14 4.84 4.63 -10.03
CA THR A 14 5.93 4.93 -10.96
C THR A 14 6.08 3.85 -12.03
N LEU A 15 6.02 2.59 -11.64
CA LEU A 15 6.08 1.45 -12.56
C LEU A 15 4.82 1.39 -13.44
N ALA A 16 3.64 1.55 -12.86
CA ALA A 16 2.36 1.55 -13.55
C ALA A 16 2.27 2.67 -14.59
N ARG A 17 2.78 3.87 -14.32
CA ARG A 17 2.83 4.96 -15.31
C ARG A 17 3.67 4.66 -16.55
N LYS A 18 4.63 3.73 -16.47
CA LYS A 18 5.38 3.29 -17.66
C LYS A 18 4.49 2.43 -18.59
N LEU A 19 3.56 1.67 -18.00
CA LEU A 19 2.62 0.81 -18.70
C LEU A 19 1.38 1.58 -19.21
N TRP A 20 0.87 2.52 -18.40
CA TRP A 20 -0.34 3.30 -18.69
C TRP A 20 -0.04 4.80 -18.69
N ARG A 21 0.73 5.24 -19.68
CA ARG A 21 1.18 6.65 -19.80
C ARG A 21 0.03 7.66 -19.89
N GLU A 22 -1.08 7.24 -20.49
CA GLU A 22 -2.24 8.10 -20.78
C GLU A 22 -3.26 8.18 -19.62
N ALA A 23 -3.02 7.50 -18.50
CA ALA A 23 -3.95 7.47 -17.37
C ALA A 23 -3.46 8.39 -16.23
N PRO A 24 -3.85 9.68 -16.21
CA PRO A 24 -3.28 10.69 -15.30
C PRO A 24 -3.52 10.37 -13.82
N GLY A 25 -4.59 9.64 -13.49
CA GLY A 25 -4.94 9.25 -12.12
C GLY A 25 -4.15 8.08 -11.54
N VAL A 26 -3.29 7.39 -12.31
CA VAL A 26 -2.63 6.15 -11.87
C VAL A 26 -1.71 6.35 -10.66
N MET A 27 -0.97 7.46 -10.59
CA MET A 27 -0.10 7.73 -9.44
C MET A 27 -0.91 7.95 -8.16
N ALA A 28 -1.93 8.80 -8.23
CA ALA A 28 -2.80 9.08 -7.10
C ALA A 28 -3.51 7.81 -6.63
N ALA A 29 -4.04 7.01 -7.56
CA ALA A 29 -4.67 5.73 -7.26
C ALA A 29 -3.72 4.76 -6.55
N ALA A 30 -2.47 4.65 -6.99
CA ALA A 30 -1.47 3.80 -6.35
C ALA A 30 -1.16 4.26 -4.92
N MET A 31 -0.93 5.56 -4.72
CA MET A 31 -0.60 6.12 -3.41
C MET A 31 -1.76 6.01 -2.42
N ILE A 32 -2.98 6.36 -2.86
CA ILE A 32 -4.19 6.25 -2.04
C ILE A 32 -4.48 4.78 -1.73
N GLY A 33 -4.44 3.90 -2.74
CA GLY A 33 -4.68 2.47 -2.55
C GLY A 33 -3.67 1.82 -1.60
N ALA A 34 -2.43 2.30 -1.58
CA ALA A 34 -1.41 1.76 -0.68
C ALA A 34 -1.61 2.14 0.78
N VAL A 35 -2.36 3.20 1.11
CA VAL A 35 -2.59 3.65 2.50
C VAL A 35 -4.03 3.54 2.95
N ILE A 36 -4.99 3.31 2.03
CA ILE A 36 -6.40 3.24 2.38
C ILE A 36 -6.74 2.13 3.39
N PRO A 37 -6.03 0.98 3.46
CA PRO A 37 -6.31 0.00 4.53
C PRO A 37 -6.09 0.57 5.93
N ASP A 38 -5.05 1.38 6.13
CA ASP A 38 -4.72 2.02 7.41
C ASP A 38 -5.68 3.15 7.82
N ILE A 39 -6.69 3.49 7.02
CA ILE A 39 -7.67 4.49 7.42
C ILE A 39 -8.43 4.07 8.69
N ASP A 40 -8.47 2.77 8.96
CA ASP A 40 -9.01 2.19 10.18
C ASP A 40 -8.23 2.59 11.44
N MET A 41 -6.99 3.07 11.32
CA MET A 41 -6.21 3.62 12.44
C MET A 41 -6.89 4.83 13.06
N LEU A 42 -7.65 5.61 12.28
CA LEU A 42 -8.49 6.69 12.80
C LEU A 42 -9.59 6.13 13.70
N TYR A 43 -10.27 5.08 13.25
CA TYR A 43 -11.30 4.42 14.06
C TYR A 43 -10.71 3.75 15.30
N PHE A 44 -9.58 3.05 15.14
CA PHE A 44 -8.81 2.39 16.20
C PHE A 44 -8.47 3.36 17.34
N HIS A 45 -7.97 4.55 17.00
CA HIS A 45 -7.55 5.53 18.00
C HIS A 45 -8.70 6.39 18.55
N PHE A 46 -9.62 6.84 17.70
CA PHE A 46 -10.62 7.84 18.11
C PHE A 46 -11.96 7.25 18.56
N VAL A 47 -12.28 6.01 18.18
CA VAL A 47 -13.58 5.39 18.47
C VAL A 47 -13.42 4.12 19.29
N ASP A 48 -12.59 3.19 18.82
CA ASP A 48 -12.42 1.88 19.47
C ASP A 48 -11.57 1.96 20.74
N GLY A 49 -10.73 2.98 20.88
CA GLY A 49 -9.84 3.16 22.02
C GLY A 49 -8.75 2.09 22.10
N GLY A 50 -8.38 1.51 20.97
CA GLY A 50 -7.31 0.52 20.86
C GLY A 50 -7.64 -0.88 21.36
N ARG A 51 -8.93 -1.26 21.44
CA ARG A 51 -9.36 -2.54 22.00
C ARG A 51 -9.19 -3.70 21.02
N ILE A 52 -9.50 -3.45 19.76
CA ILE A 52 -9.40 -4.40 18.65
C ILE A 52 -8.17 -4.03 17.84
N HIS A 53 -7.23 -4.97 17.69
CA HIS A 53 -6.06 -4.77 16.83
C HIS A 53 -6.51 -4.41 15.41
N HIS A 54 -5.94 -3.37 14.79
CA HIS A 54 -6.47 -2.85 13.52
C HIS A 54 -6.45 -3.88 12.37
N HIS A 55 -5.50 -4.82 12.35
CA HIS A 55 -5.52 -5.95 11.40
C HIS A 55 -6.73 -6.91 11.52
N ALA A 56 -7.56 -6.77 12.56
CA ALA A 56 -8.81 -7.49 12.67
C ALA A 56 -9.95 -6.82 11.88
N TYR A 57 -9.83 -5.55 11.51
CA TYR A 57 -10.84 -4.84 10.74
C TYR A 57 -10.88 -5.31 9.28
N ILE A 58 -12.05 -5.12 8.65
CA ILE A 58 -12.32 -5.54 7.27
C ILE A 58 -11.37 -4.89 6.24
N THR A 59 -10.86 -3.72 6.57
CA THR A 59 -9.81 -2.98 5.85
C THR A 59 -8.52 -3.78 5.70
N HIS A 60 -8.25 -4.74 6.59
CA HIS A 60 -7.09 -5.63 6.53
C HIS A 60 -7.44 -7.06 6.10
N TRP A 61 -8.60 -7.27 5.45
CA TRP A 61 -9.00 -8.57 4.91
C TRP A 61 -8.65 -8.63 3.42
N PRO A 62 -7.65 -9.43 2.99
CA PRO A 62 -7.23 -9.45 1.59
C PRO A 62 -8.33 -9.89 0.62
N LEU A 63 -9.19 -10.83 1.01
CA LEU A 63 -10.33 -11.25 0.18
C LEU A 63 -11.38 -10.13 0.01
N PHE A 64 -11.52 -9.22 0.98
CA PHE A 64 -12.40 -8.07 0.81
C PHE A 64 -11.91 -7.19 -0.34
N TRP A 65 -10.62 -6.85 -0.37
CA TRP A 65 -10.02 -6.07 -1.45
C TRP A 65 -10.01 -6.82 -2.78
N ALA A 66 -9.75 -8.12 -2.78
CA ALA A 66 -9.78 -8.93 -3.99
C ALA A 66 -11.20 -9.01 -4.58
N ALA A 67 -12.21 -9.31 -3.76
CA ALA A 67 -13.59 -9.44 -4.21
C ALA A 67 -14.17 -8.11 -4.70
N THR A 68 -14.02 -7.04 -3.90
CA THR A 68 -14.48 -5.70 -4.29
C THR A 68 -13.71 -5.18 -5.51
N GLY A 69 -12.41 -5.47 -5.61
CA GLY A 69 -11.60 -5.16 -6.78
C GLY A 69 -12.06 -5.85 -8.05
N LEU A 70 -12.36 -7.15 -7.99
CA LEU A 70 -12.90 -7.89 -9.14
C LEU A 70 -14.23 -7.31 -9.62
N VAL A 71 -15.14 -6.99 -8.69
CA VAL A 71 -16.42 -6.36 -9.02
C VAL A 71 -16.19 -4.98 -9.64
N ALA A 72 -15.35 -4.14 -9.03
CA ALA A 72 -15.03 -2.80 -9.53
C ALA A 72 -14.40 -2.85 -10.93
N LEU A 73 -13.48 -3.78 -11.18
CA LEU A 73 -12.86 -3.99 -12.48
C LEU A 73 -13.88 -4.44 -13.53
N ALA A 74 -14.79 -5.36 -13.19
CA ALA A 74 -15.84 -5.81 -14.11
C ALA A 74 -16.79 -4.67 -14.50
N VAL A 75 -17.25 -3.89 -13.52
CA VAL A 75 -18.11 -2.72 -13.75
C VAL A 75 -17.38 -1.65 -14.58
N THR A 76 -16.13 -1.34 -14.23
CA THR A 76 -15.31 -0.35 -14.93
C THR A 76 -15.03 -0.77 -16.37
N LYS A 77 -14.74 -2.06 -16.62
CA LYS A 77 -14.56 -2.60 -17.97
C LYS A 77 -15.79 -2.42 -18.84
N ARG A 78 -17.00 -2.52 -18.25
CA ARG A 78 -18.28 -2.40 -18.97
C ARG A 78 -18.68 -0.95 -19.22
N HIS A 79 -18.48 -0.06 -18.25
CA HIS A 79 -19.08 1.28 -18.28
C HIS A 79 -18.07 2.43 -18.41
N ALA A 80 -16.80 2.22 -18.07
CA ALA A 80 -15.84 3.30 -17.89
C ALA A 80 -14.40 2.84 -18.19
N ARG A 81 -14.22 2.18 -19.34
CA ARG A 81 -12.98 1.45 -19.69
C ARG A 81 -11.71 2.32 -19.60
N GLN A 82 -11.82 3.63 -19.83
CA GLN A 82 -10.71 4.58 -19.67
C GLN A 82 -10.13 4.64 -18.24
N TYR A 83 -10.90 4.25 -17.21
CA TYR A 83 -10.45 4.23 -15.81
C TYR A 83 -9.94 2.86 -15.36
N LEU A 84 -9.92 1.85 -16.23
CA LEU A 84 -9.58 0.47 -15.84
C LEU A 84 -8.18 0.38 -15.22
N ALA A 85 -7.20 1.13 -15.74
CA ALA A 85 -5.86 1.19 -15.18
C ALA A 85 -5.84 1.85 -13.79
N VAL A 86 -6.59 2.94 -13.60
CA VAL A 86 -6.69 3.65 -12.32
C VAL A 86 -7.27 2.74 -11.24
N VAL A 87 -8.41 2.11 -11.56
CA VAL A 87 -9.10 1.18 -10.63
C VAL A 87 -8.21 -0.03 -10.33
N GLY A 88 -7.61 -0.65 -11.36
CA GLY A 88 -6.74 -1.81 -11.16
C GLY A 88 -5.52 -1.51 -10.30
N VAL A 89 -4.87 -0.36 -10.52
CA VAL A 89 -3.70 0.05 -9.73
C VAL A 89 -4.07 0.37 -8.28
N PHE A 90 -5.24 0.98 -8.04
CA PHE A 90 -5.74 1.22 -6.68
C PHE A 90 -5.88 -0.10 -5.90
N PHE A 91 -6.56 -1.09 -6.45
CA PHE A 91 -6.74 -2.39 -5.78
C PHE A 91 -5.44 -3.19 -5.67
N ALA A 92 -4.57 -3.11 -6.69
CA ALA A 92 -3.24 -3.72 -6.61
C ALA A 92 -2.41 -3.11 -5.47
N ALA A 93 -2.51 -1.80 -5.24
CA ALA A 93 -1.84 -1.12 -4.14
C ALA A 93 -2.41 -1.53 -2.77
N ALA A 94 -3.73 -1.67 -2.65
CA ALA A 94 -4.36 -2.16 -1.42
C ALA A 94 -3.98 -3.62 -1.10
N LEU A 95 -3.82 -4.48 -2.11
CA LEU A 95 -3.32 -5.83 -1.91
C LEU A 95 -1.81 -5.86 -1.60
N LEU A 96 -1.03 -4.97 -2.23
CA LEU A 96 0.40 -4.80 -1.90
C LEU A 96 0.59 -4.43 -0.43
N HIS A 97 -0.28 -3.57 0.12
CA HIS A 97 -0.30 -3.26 1.54
C HIS A 97 -0.38 -4.52 2.41
N MET A 98 -1.33 -5.42 2.12
CA MET A 98 -1.50 -6.68 2.87
C MET A 98 -0.26 -7.59 2.76
N VAL A 99 0.35 -7.66 1.58
CA VAL A 99 1.60 -8.40 1.36
C VAL A 99 2.73 -7.84 2.23
N LEU A 100 2.85 -6.52 2.28
CA LEU A 100 3.87 -5.84 3.08
C LEU A 100 3.65 -6.04 4.58
N ASP A 101 2.40 -6.00 5.06
CA ASP A 101 2.11 -6.27 6.47
C ASP A 101 2.41 -7.71 6.87
N THR A 102 2.14 -8.67 5.98
CA THR A 102 2.44 -10.10 6.22
C THR A 102 3.93 -10.33 6.57
N VAL A 103 4.84 -9.41 6.22
CA VAL A 103 6.26 -9.54 6.58
C VAL A 103 6.48 -9.54 8.09
N VAL A 104 5.74 -8.70 8.82
CA VAL A 104 6.01 -8.40 10.25
C VAL A 104 4.77 -8.41 11.13
N SER A 105 3.62 -8.69 10.55
CA SER A 105 2.36 -8.59 11.25
C SER A 105 1.36 -9.63 10.77
N PRO A 106 0.52 -10.13 11.68
CA PRO A 106 -0.40 -11.20 11.37
C PRO A 106 -1.54 -10.66 10.51
N ILE A 107 -1.64 -11.16 9.28
CA ILE A 107 -2.72 -10.84 8.34
C ILE A 107 -3.57 -12.09 8.08
N MET A 108 -4.89 -11.94 8.16
CA MET A 108 -5.85 -13.03 7.94
C MET A 108 -6.26 -13.09 6.47
N TRP A 109 -5.44 -13.74 5.65
CA TRP A 109 -5.63 -13.81 4.20
C TRP A 109 -6.97 -14.39 3.75
N LEU A 110 -7.57 -15.27 4.56
CA LEU A 110 -8.79 -15.99 4.22
C LEU A 110 -10.04 -15.47 4.92
N MET A 111 -9.97 -14.37 5.67
CA MET A 111 -11.17 -13.74 6.24
C MET A 111 -12.15 -13.34 5.12
N PRO A 112 -13.47 -13.56 5.28
CA PRO A 112 -14.16 -13.97 6.51
C PRO A 112 -14.28 -15.49 6.74
N PHE A 113 -13.73 -16.33 5.88
CA PHE A 113 -13.94 -17.78 5.91
C PHE A 113 -13.06 -18.48 6.94
N ASP A 114 -11.83 -17.98 7.13
CA ASP A 114 -10.88 -18.51 8.10
C ASP A 114 -10.15 -17.35 8.81
N ARG A 115 -9.99 -17.50 10.12
CA ARG A 115 -9.32 -16.53 11.01
C ARG A 115 -7.84 -16.80 11.20
N HIS A 116 -7.30 -17.83 10.53
CA HIS A 116 -5.86 -18.11 10.56
C HIS A 116 -5.07 -16.88 10.09
N ALA A 117 -4.26 -16.33 10.99
CA ALA A 117 -3.41 -15.19 10.68
C ALA A 117 -1.99 -15.67 10.35
N THR A 118 -1.41 -15.09 9.30
CA THR A 118 -0.06 -15.44 8.83
C THR A 118 0.85 -14.22 8.93
N GLU A 119 2.06 -14.43 9.44
CA GLU A 119 3.17 -13.49 9.40
C GLU A 119 4.46 -14.25 9.07
N LEU A 120 5.43 -13.58 8.43
CA LEU A 120 6.72 -14.17 8.08
C LEU A 120 7.71 -14.07 9.24
N VAL A 121 7.70 -12.94 9.94
CA VAL A 121 8.62 -12.65 11.04
C VAL A 121 7.84 -12.04 12.19
N ALA A 122 7.69 -12.80 13.27
CA ALA A 122 7.11 -12.31 14.51
C ALA A 122 8.06 -11.32 15.19
N ILE A 123 7.57 -10.13 15.54
CA ILE A 123 8.36 -9.14 16.29
C ILE A 123 8.20 -9.42 17.79
N PRO A 124 9.30 -9.70 18.53
CA PRO A 124 9.21 -9.87 19.97
C PRO A 124 8.84 -8.55 20.65
N ALA A 125 7.94 -8.60 21.63
CA ALA A 125 7.53 -7.45 22.44
C ALA A 125 8.59 -7.09 23.51
N THR A 126 9.80 -6.77 23.07
CA THR A 126 10.97 -6.48 23.92
C THR A 126 10.79 -5.19 24.73
N TYR A 127 10.08 -4.21 24.18
CA TYR A 127 9.83 -2.91 24.81
C TYR A 127 8.34 -2.71 25.12
N ARG A 128 8.04 -1.86 26.10
CA ARG A 128 6.66 -1.52 26.51
C ARG A 128 5.81 -0.94 25.37
N ASN A 129 6.44 -0.22 24.45
CA ASN A 129 5.79 0.27 23.23
C ASN A 129 6.14 -0.68 22.08
N TRP A 130 5.12 -1.29 21.47
CA TRP A 130 5.31 -2.18 20.32
C TRP A 130 6.00 -1.46 19.14
N VAL A 131 5.70 -0.18 18.91
CA VAL A 131 6.37 0.63 17.86
C VAL A 131 7.88 0.68 18.08
N MET A 132 8.35 0.81 19.32
CA MET A 132 9.78 0.77 19.62
C MET A 132 10.37 -0.62 19.37
N SER A 133 9.64 -1.67 19.75
CA SER A 133 10.04 -3.05 19.45
C SER A 133 10.20 -3.27 17.95
N PHE A 134 9.30 -2.70 17.15
CA PHE A 134 9.37 -2.80 15.70
C PHE A 134 10.49 -1.97 15.06
N VAL A 135 10.60 -0.68 15.40
CA VAL A 135 11.59 0.24 14.80
C VAL A 135 13.04 -0.22 15.08
N LEU A 136 13.27 -0.86 16.23
CA LEU A 136 14.59 -1.39 16.60
C LEU A 136 14.82 -2.82 16.09
N HIS A 137 13.83 -3.47 15.49
CA HIS A 137 13.96 -4.79 14.90
C HIS A 137 14.57 -4.70 13.49
N TRP A 138 15.36 -5.70 13.10
CA TRP A 138 16.07 -5.71 11.80
C TRP A 138 15.11 -5.62 10.60
N THR A 139 13.87 -6.07 10.74
CA THR A 139 12.83 -5.99 9.70
C THR A 139 12.49 -4.54 9.33
N PHE A 140 12.73 -3.58 10.23
CA PHE A 140 12.55 -2.16 9.92
C PHE A 140 13.48 -1.70 8.78
N ALA A 141 14.62 -2.37 8.56
CA ALA A 141 15.47 -2.11 7.40
C ALA A 141 14.73 -2.31 6.07
N ILE A 142 13.76 -3.22 5.99
CA ILE A 142 12.94 -3.42 4.79
C ILE A 142 12.12 -2.16 4.50
N GLU A 143 11.58 -1.50 5.53
CA GLU A 143 10.86 -0.25 5.35
C GLU A 143 11.75 0.87 4.83
N LEU A 144 12.97 0.97 5.37
CA LEU A 144 13.97 1.92 4.90
C LEU A 144 14.35 1.64 3.44
N LEU A 145 14.53 0.37 3.05
CA LEU A 145 14.86 0.00 1.68
C LEU A 145 13.75 0.41 0.69
N ILE A 146 12.49 0.14 1.02
CA ILE A 146 11.34 0.56 0.20
C ILE A 146 11.28 2.09 0.11
N SER A 147 11.48 2.78 1.24
CA SER A 147 11.45 4.24 1.31
C SER A 147 12.58 4.88 0.50
N ILE A 148 13.80 4.37 0.62
CA ILE A 148 14.97 4.82 -0.14
C ILE A 148 14.74 4.57 -1.63
N TRP A 149 14.21 3.40 -2.02
CA TRP A 149 13.93 3.12 -3.42
C TRP A 149 12.91 4.10 -4.02
N ALA A 150 11.84 4.43 -3.28
CA ALA A 150 10.89 5.45 -3.69
C ALA A 150 11.56 6.82 -3.87
N LEU A 151 12.43 7.23 -2.94
CA LEU A 151 13.19 8.47 -3.03
C LEU A 151 14.13 8.51 -4.25
N LEU A 152 14.87 7.43 -4.51
CA LEU A 152 15.76 7.32 -5.67
C LEU A 152 14.98 7.45 -6.98
N LEU A 153 13.80 6.82 -7.08
CA LEU A 153 12.91 6.98 -8.22
C LEU A 153 12.39 8.42 -8.36
N GLY A 154 12.10 9.11 -7.25
CA GLY A 154 11.75 10.53 -7.24
C GLY A 154 12.87 11.43 -7.77
N PHE A 155 14.07 11.31 -7.22
CA PHE A 155 15.21 12.14 -7.62
C PHE A 155 15.65 11.90 -9.07
N GLY A 156 15.64 10.65 -9.54
CA GLY A 156 15.95 10.33 -10.93
C GLY A 156 15.02 11.00 -11.93
N ARG A 157 13.74 11.17 -11.57
CA ARG A 157 12.75 11.86 -12.41
C ARG A 157 12.94 13.38 -12.42
N SER A 158 13.20 13.99 -11.26
CA SER A 158 13.46 15.43 -11.19
C SER A 158 14.67 15.84 -12.04
N ARG A 159 15.73 15.02 -12.05
CA ARG A 159 16.89 15.25 -12.92
C ARG A 159 16.57 15.14 -14.40
N ALA A 160 15.72 14.20 -14.80
CA ALA A 160 15.29 14.04 -16.20
C ALA A 160 14.43 15.21 -16.69
N VAL A 161 13.63 15.84 -15.81
CA VAL A 161 12.83 17.03 -16.15
C VAL A 161 13.72 18.27 -16.28
N VAL A 162 14.71 18.45 -15.41
CA VAL A 162 15.64 19.60 -15.44
C VAL A 162 16.63 19.52 -16.61
N GLY A 163 16.89 18.32 -17.14
CA GLY A 163 17.84 18.09 -18.25
C GLY A 163 17.28 18.27 -19.67
N ILE A 164 16.02 18.70 -19.85
CA ILE A 164 15.49 19.06 -21.18
C ILE A 164 15.74 20.55 -21.40
N PRO A 165 16.73 20.97 -22.21
CA PRO A 165 16.86 22.37 -22.57
C PRO A 165 15.64 22.77 -23.40
N GLU A 166 14.97 23.83 -22.95
CA GLU A 166 13.94 24.54 -23.68
C GLU A 166 14.59 25.15 -24.93
N ASN A 167 14.55 24.43 -26.06
CA ASN A 167 15.09 24.95 -27.31
C ASN A 167 14.11 24.68 -28.45
N SER A 168 13.17 25.62 -28.60
CA SER A 168 12.33 25.95 -29.78
C SER A 168 11.15 26.76 -29.23
N THR A 169 10.96 28.06 -29.49
CA THR A 169 11.10 28.84 -30.73
C THR A 169 11.32 30.31 -30.41
#